data_AF-A0A7M2AB76-F1
#
_entry.id   AF-A0A7M2AB76-F1
#
_cell.length_a   1.000
_cell.length_b   1.000
_cell.length_c   1.000
_cell.angle_alpha   90.00
_cell.angle_beta   90.00
_cell.angle_gamma   90.00
#
_symmetry.space_group_name_H-M   'P 1'
#
loop_
_entity.id
_entity.type
_entity.pdbx_description
1 polymer ?
#
loop_
_entity_poly.entity_id
_entity_poly.type
_entity_poly.pdbx_seq_one_letter_code
_entity_poly.pdbx_strand_id
1 'polypeptide(L)'
;MMRAYPLQRKVHVLCEIAGVSRSGYYRYRSENAQLHRQKQEQNDENVKAILLKAYRYRGRKKGARQIKMTLENQYGVTYNLKRIRRVMQTYIQVACYLYDILLYVCYHIYLTISSSLIL
;
A
#
# COMPACT_ATOMS: atom_id res chain seq x y z
N MET A 1 -21.36 -22.43 11.48
CA MET A 1 -20.39 -22.99 12.45
C MET A 1 -19.25 -23.65 11.67
N MET A 2 -18.18 -22.91 11.35
CA MET A 2 -16.99 -23.49 10.69
C MET A 2 -16.22 -24.32 11.71
N ARG A 3 -16.14 -25.64 11.48
CA ARG A 3 -15.40 -26.58 12.33
C ARG A 3 -13.92 -26.21 12.34
N ALA A 4 -13.36 -26.07 13.54
CA ALA A 4 -11.92 -25.87 13.75
C ALA A 4 -11.16 -27.14 13.32
N TYR A 5 -10.59 -27.13 12.13
CA TYR A 5 -9.70 -28.20 11.68
C TYR A 5 -8.34 -28.08 12.40
N PRO A 6 -7.80 -29.17 12.97
CA PRO A 6 -6.48 -29.18 13.59
C PRO A 6 -5.40 -29.20 12.49
N LEU A 7 -5.20 -28.05 11.84
CA LEU A 7 -4.26 -27.86 10.73
C LEU A 7 -2.78 -27.91 11.14
N GLN A 8 -2.48 -28.00 12.45
CA GLN A 8 -1.11 -27.96 12.97
C GLN A 8 -0.23 -29.14 12.50
N ARG A 9 -0.82 -30.29 12.12
CA ARG A 9 -0.07 -31.52 11.76
C ARG A 9 0.11 -31.77 10.27
N LYS A 10 -0.30 -30.87 9.36
CA LYS A 10 -0.17 -31.08 7.90
C LYS A 10 0.50 -29.93 7.16
N VAL A 11 1.53 -29.32 7.76
CA VAL A 11 2.40 -28.32 7.09
C VAL A 11 2.93 -28.85 5.75
N HIS A 12 3.22 -30.16 5.66
CA HIS A 12 3.61 -30.83 4.42
C HIS A 12 2.59 -30.64 3.29
N VAL A 13 1.33 -31.01 3.52
CA VAL A 13 0.25 -30.93 2.52
C VAL A 13 0.02 -29.47 2.10
N LEU A 14 0.09 -28.53 3.05
CA LEU A 14 -0.02 -27.11 2.75
C LEU A 14 1.14 -26.61 1.88
N CYS A 15 2.36 -27.08 2.16
CA CYS A 15 3.55 -26.73 1.37
C CYS A 15 3.48 -27.30 -0.06
N GLU A 16 2.98 -28.53 -0.23
CA GLU A 16 2.76 -29.16 -1.54
C GLU A 16 1.73 -28.39 -2.36
N ILE A 17 0.59 -28.06 -1.77
CA ILE A 17 -0.46 -27.26 -2.42
C ILE A 17 0.08 -25.87 -2.81
N ALA A 18 0.89 -25.26 -1.94
CA ALA A 18 1.47 -23.94 -2.19
C ALA A 18 2.73 -23.96 -3.09
N GLY A 19 3.21 -25.14 -3.49
CA GLY A 19 4.42 -25.28 -4.32
C GLY A 19 5.71 -24.82 -3.64
N VAL A 20 5.77 -24.81 -2.31
CA VAL A 20 6.94 -24.38 -1.52
C VAL A 20 7.60 -25.56 -0.83
N SER A 21 8.92 -25.52 -0.65
CA SER A 21 9.61 -26.53 0.15
C SER A 21 9.30 -26.34 1.64
N ARG A 22 9.31 -27.44 2.40
CA ARG A 22 9.15 -27.41 3.88
C ARG A 22 10.20 -26.51 4.54
N SER A 23 11.45 -26.57 4.08
CA SER A 23 12.53 -25.73 4.58
C SER A 23 12.30 -24.25 4.25
N GLY A 24 11.73 -23.94 3.07
CA GLY A 24 11.30 -22.60 2.70
C GLY A 24 10.21 -22.07 3.63
N TYR A 25 9.21 -22.89 3.96
CA TYR A 25 8.17 -22.54 4.92
C TYR A 25 8.73 -22.21 6.30
N TYR A 26 9.55 -23.10 6.88
CA TYR A 26 10.12 -22.86 8.21
C TYR A 26 11.06 -21.67 8.22
N ARG A 27 11.81 -21.43 7.13
CA ARG A 27 12.62 -20.20 6.98
C ARG A 27 11.74 -18.96 6.95
N TYR A 28 10.64 -18.96 6.19
CA TYR A 28 9.70 -17.85 6.15
C TYR A 28 9.03 -17.58 7.51
N ARG A 29 8.72 -18.64 8.26
CA ARG A 29 8.07 -18.59 9.58
C ARG A 29 9.03 -18.31 10.74
N SER A 30 10.34 -18.46 10.51
CA SER A 30 11.38 -18.19 11.51
C SER A 30 11.25 -16.78 12.08
N GLU A 31 11.59 -16.63 13.35
CA GLU A 31 11.53 -15.36 14.07
C GLU A 31 12.33 -14.27 13.35
N ASN A 32 13.55 -14.58 12.90
CA ASN A 32 14.38 -13.66 12.13
C ASN A 32 13.68 -13.15 10.86
N ALA A 33 13.01 -14.04 10.12
CA ALA A 33 12.29 -13.64 8.91
C ALA A 33 11.05 -12.81 9.23
N GLN A 34 10.37 -13.07 10.35
CA GLN A 34 9.24 -12.29 10.82
C GLN A 34 9.68 -10.89 11.27
N LEU A 35 10.71 -10.80 12.11
CA LEU A 35 11.30 -9.54 12.57
C LEU A 35 11.81 -8.69 11.41
N HIS A 36 12.45 -9.32 10.42
CA HIS A 36 12.89 -8.61 9.22
C HIS A 36 11.71 -7.99 8.46
N ARG A 37 10.60 -8.74 8.28
CA ARG A 37 9.39 -8.22 7.63
C ARG A 37 8.76 -7.08 8.42
N GLN A 38 8.61 -7.24 9.74
CA GLN A 38 8.08 -6.19 10.62
C GLN A 38 8.93 -4.93 10.58
N LYS A 39 10.26 -5.06 10.66
CA LYS A 39 11.18 -3.92 10.54
C LYS A 39 11.06 -3.23 9.19
N GLN A 40 10.89 -4.00 8.12
CA GLN A 40 10.70 -3.45 6.77
C GLN A 40 9.37 -2.71 6.65
N GLU A 41 8.30 -3.25 7.23
CA GLU A 41 6.97 -2.65 7.26
C GLU A 41 6.96 -1.34 8.05
N GLN A 42 7.54 -1.31 9.24
CA GLN A 42 7.67 -0.10 10.05
C GLN A 42 8.53 0.98 9.36
N ASN A 43 9.59 0.56 8.65
CA ASN A 43 10.38 1.46 7.83
C ASN A 43 9.58 2.03 6.65
N ASP A 44 8.69 1.24 6.06
CA ASP A 44 7.84 1.69 4.95
C ASP A 44 6.70 2.60 5.44
N GLU A 45 6.17 2.39 6.66
CA GLU A 45 5.23 3.29 7.33
C GLU A 45 5.83 4.68 7.57
N ASN A 46 7.07 4.75 8.09
CA ASN A 46 7.75 6.03 8.29
C ASN A 46 7.94 6.79 6.98
N VAL A 47 8.26 6.08 5.88
CA VAL A 47 8.46 6.67 4.56
C VAL A 47 7.15 7.08 3.89
N LYS A 48 6.03 6.41 4.22
CA LYS A 48 4.69 6.71 3.68
C LYS A 48 4.30 8.17 3.90
N ALA A 49 4.54 8.74 5.08
CA ALA A 49 4.16 10.11 5.39
C ALA A 49 4.89 11.14 4.49
N ILE A 50 6.18 10.93 4.27
CA ILE A 50 7.02 11.81 3.44
C ILE A 50 6.61 11.65 1.96
N LEU A 51 6.40 10.42 1.50
CA LEU A 51 5.91 10.15 0.15
C LEU A 51 4.55 10.78 -0.13
N LEU A 52 3.62 10.74 0.84
CA LEU A 52 2.30 11.34 0.69
C LEU A 52 2.38 12.87 0.59
N LYS A 53 3.27 13.51 1.36
CA LYS A 53 3.55 14.95 1.23
C LYS A 53 4.08 15.29 -0.16
N ALA A 54 5.07 14.54 -0.65
CA ALA A 54 5.63 14.72 -2.00
C ALA A 54 4.61 14.41 -3.11
N TYR A 55 3.71 13.45 -2.90
CA TYR A 55 2.63 13.14 -3.84
C TYR A 55 1.62 14.29 -3.94
N ARG A 56 1.22 14.88 -2.80
CA ARG A 56 0.24 15.98 -2.76
C ARG A 56 0.80 17.34 -3.21
N TYR A 57 2.12 17.51 -3.19
CA TYR A 57 2.81 18.74 -3.61
C TYR A 57 2.33 19.23 -5.00
N ARG A 58 1.80 20.45 -5.12
CA ARG A 58 1.25 21.01 -6.39
C ARG A 58 0.03 20.29 -6.98
N GLY A 59 -0.73 19.50 -6.22
CA GLY A 59 -2.11 19.10 -6.55
C GLY A 59 -2.36 18.18 -7.76
N ARG A 60 -1.35 17.86 -8.57
CA ARG A 60 -1.47 16.95 -9.73
C ARG A 60 -1.07 15.51 -9.42
N LYS A 61 -1.64 14.54 -10.14
CA LYS A 61 -1.24 13.12 -10.09
C LYS A 61 0.25 12.97 -10.44
N LYS A 62 0.99 12.20 -9.64
CA LYS A 62 2.43 11.96 -9.83
C LYS A 62 2.76 10.48 -9.90
N GLY A 63 3.57 10.11 -10.88
CA GLY A 63 4.20 8.79 -10.91
C GLY A 63 5.43 8.71 -10.00
N ALA A 64 5.92 7.49 -9.74
CA ALA A 64 7.06 7.24 -8.85
C ALA A 64 8.32 8.08 -9.19
N ARG A 65 8.62 8.30 -10.48
CA ARG A 65 9.77 9.12 -10.91
C ARG A 65 9.62 10.59 -10.51
N GLN A 66 8.41 11.14 -10.66
CA GLN A 66 8.12 12.52 -10.31
C GLN A 66 8.13 12.72 -8.78
N ILE A 67 7.66 11.72 -8.02
CA ILE A 67 7.76 11.75 -6.56
C ILE A 67 9.23 11.75 -6.13
N LYS A 68 10.07 10.89 -6.73
CA LYS A 68 11.52 10.88 -6.48
C LYS A 68 12.15 12.27 -6.70
N MET A 69 11.87 12.89 -7.85
CA MET A 69 12.37 14.24 -8.14
C MET A 69 11.85 15.29 -7.13
N THR A 70 10.60 15.17 -6.71
CA THR A 70 10.03 16.10 -5.72
C THR A 70 10.70 15.93 -4.36
N LEU A 71 10.97 14.69 -3.94
CA LEU A 71 11.68 14.39 -2.70
C LEU A 71 13.10 14.95 -2.70
N GLU A 72 13.83 14.77 -3.80
CA GLU A 72 15.20 15.26 -3.96
C GLU A 72 15.23 16.80 -3.97
N ASN A 73 14.36 17.43 -4.77
CA ASN A 73 14.40 18.88 -4.98
C ASN A 73 13.75 19.70 -3.85
N GLN A 74 12.78 19.17 -3.12
CA GLN A 74 12.03 19.95 -2.11
C GLN A 74 12.33 19.54 -0.68
N TYR A 75 12.71 18.27 -0.47
CA TYR A 75 12.91 17.72 0.88
C TYR A 75 14.36 17.26 1.11
N GLY A 76 15.22 17.27 0.08
CA GLY A 76 16.61 16.80 0.19
C GLY A 76 16.75 15.30 0.50
N VAL A 77 15.68 14.52 0.32
CA VAL A 77 15.66 13.08 0.67
C VAL A 77 15.79 12.23 -0.60
N THR A 78 16.79 11.34 -0.60
CA THR A 78 17.03 10.40 -1.71
C THR A 78 16.52 9.01 -1.34
N TYR A 79 15.46 8.55 -2.03
CA TYR A 79 14.99 7.17 -1.92
C TYR A 79 15.16 6.40 -3.22
N ASN A 80 15.44 5.10 -3.10
CA ASN A 80 15.50 4.20 -4.26
C ASN A 80 14.12 4.09 -4.92
N LEU A 81 14.07 4.17 -6.25
CA LEU A 81 12.85 4.09 -7.04
C LEU A 81 12.06 2.78 -6.79
N LYS A 82 12.75 1.66 -6.52
CA LYS A 82 12.11 0.38 -6.15
C LYS A 82 11.30 0.51 -4.85
N ARG A 83 11.86 1.20 -3.85
CA ARG A 83 11.20 1.44 -2.56
C ARG A 83 9.98 2.34 -2.74
N ILE A 84 10.14 3.44 -3.49
CA ILE A 84 9.04 4.37 -3.81
C ILE A 84 7.89 3.62 -4.49
N ARG A 85 8.19 2.79 -5.50
CA ARG A 85 7.16 2.00 -6.22
C ARG A 85 6.40 1.06 -5.28
N ARG A 86 7.11 0.34 -4.41
CA ARG A 86 6.49 -0.58 -3.45
C ARG A 86 5.54 0.15 -2.52
N VAL A 87 6.00 1.20 -1.84
CA VAL A 87 5.16 1.97 -0.90
C VAL A 87 4.00 2.65 -1.63
N MET A 88 4.23 3.12 -2.86
CA MET A 88 3.18 3.74 -3.67
C MET A 88 2.08 2.74 -4.07
N GLN A 89 2.44 1.51 -4.46
CA GLN A 89 1.47 0.45 -4.80
C GLN A 89 0.65 0.02 -3.57
N THR A 90 1.29 -0.14 -2.41
CA THR A 90 0.62 -0.60 -1.20
C THR A 90 -0.28 0.49 -0.59
N TYR A 91 0.14 1.76 -0.60
CA TYR A 91 -0.51 2.79 0.22
C TYR A 91 -1.08 4.00 -0.54
N ILE A 92 -0.47 4.42 -1.64
CA ILE A 92 -0.82 5.68 -2.32
C ILE A 92 -1.83 5.44 -3.43
N GLN A 93 -1.67 4.34 -4.19
CA GLN A 93 -2.59 3.99 -5.27
C GLN A 93 -4.03 3.81 -4.73
N VAL A 94 -4.17 3.12 -3.59
CA VAL A 94 -5.46 2.92 -2.90
C VAL A 94 -6.09 4.26 -2.48
N ALA A 95 -5.30 5.19 -1.95
CA ALA A 95 -5.79 6.50 -1.56
C ALA A 95 -6.28 7.31 -2.77
N CYS A 96 -5.56 7.30 -3.89
CA CYS A 96 -5.95 8.03 -5.09
C CYS A 96 -7.31 7.60 -5.64
N TYR A 97 -7.59 6.29 -5.71
CA TYR A 97 -8.89 5.81 -6.17
C TYR A 97 -10.03 6.30 -5.26
N LEU A 98 -9.85 6.30 -3.93
CA LEU A 98 -10.87 6.78 -3.01
C LEU A 98 -11.11 8.29 -3.12
N TYR A 99 -10.08 9.11 -3.22
CA TYR A 99 -10.27 10.57 -3.34
C TYR A 99 -10.86 10.97 -4.69
N ASP A 100 -10.49 10.30 -5.79
CA ASP A 100 -11.11 10.53 -7.10
C ASP A 100 -12.61 10.13 -7.08
N ILE A 101 -12.96 8.98 -6.49
CA ILE A 101 -14.35 8.55 -6.33
C ILE A 101 -15.12 9.53 -5.46
N LEU A 102 -14.57 9.95 -4.31
CA LEU A 102 -15.22 10.88 -3.40
C LEU A 102 -15.41 12.26 -4.05
N LEU A 103 -14.43 12.79 -4.79
CA LEU A 103 -14.57 14.05 -5.49
C LEU A 103 -15.63 13.98 -6.59
N TYR A 104 -15.67 12.87 -7.34
CA TYR A 104 -16.66 12.63 -8.39
C TYR A 104 -18.07 12.48 -7.80
N VAL A 105 -18.23 11.69 -6.75
CA VAL A 105 -19.51 11.50 -6.04
C VAL A 105 -19.97 12.82 -5.41
N CYS A 106 -19.08 13.58 -4.78
CA CYS A 106 -19.43 14.85 -4.14
C CYS A 106 -19.80 15.91 -5.19
N TYR A 107 -19.08 15.99 -6.31
CA TYR A 107 -19.43 16.87 -7.43
C TYR A 107 -20.78 16.49 -8.04
N HIS A 108 -21.03 15.20 -8.26
CA HIS A 108 -22.30 14.73 -8.80
C HIS A 108 -23.45 15.01 -7.85
N ILE A 109 -23.31 14.75 -6.54
CA ILE A 109 -24.31 15.08 -5.51
C ILE A 109 -24.58 16.59 -5.46
N TYR A 110 -23.54 17.43 -5.48
CA TYR A 110 -23.69 18.88 -5.49
C TYR A 110 -24.47 19.36 -6.72
N LEU A 111 -24.21 18.77 -7.89
CA LEU A 111 -24.92 19.07 -9.13
C LEU A 111 -26.39 18.63 -9.06
N THR A 112 -26.69 17.46 -8.51
CA THR A 112 -28.08 16.99 -8.32
C THR A 112 -28.84 17.87 -7.32
N ILE A 113 -28.23 18.22 -6.19
CA ILE A 113 -28.85 19.06 -5.15
C ILE A 113 -29.08 20.48 -5.69
N SER A 114 -28.11 21.06 -6.41
CA SER A 114 -28.27 22.40 -7.00
C SER A 114 -29.36 22.44 -8.08
N SER A 115 -29.52 21.36 -8.84
CA SER A 115 -30.56 21.24 -9.88
C SER A 115 -31.96 21.01 -9.28
N SER A 116 -32.04 20.53 -8.04
CA SER A 116 -33.30 20.29 -7.30
C SER A 116 -33.80 21.52 -6.52
N LEU A 117 -32.93 22.54 -6.32
CA LEU A 117 -33.27 23.79 -5.63
C LEU A 117 -33.73 24.92 -6.59
N ILE A 118 -33.60 24.70 -7.90
CA ILE A 118 -33.92 25.67 -8.96
C ILE A 118 -35.31 25.36 -9.60
N LEU A 119 -36.03 24.37 -9.07
CA LEU A 119 -37.37 23.94 -9.50
C LEU A 119 -38.35 24.08 -8.32
#